data_AF-A0A1J5VY44-F1
#
_entry.id   AF-A0A1J5VY44-F1
#
_cell.length_a   1.000
_cell.length_b   1.000
_cell.length_c   1.000
_cell.angle_alpha   90.00
_cell.angle_beta   90.00
_cell.angle_gamma   90.00
#
_symmetry.space_group_name_H-M   'P 1'
#
loop_
_entity.id
_entity.type
_entity.pdbx_description
1 polymer ?
#
loop_
_entity_poly.entity_id
_entity_poly.type
_entity_poly.pdbx_seq_one_letter_code
_entity_poly.pdbx_strand_id
1 'polypeptide(L)'
;MLSWIILIIATAVFCVLGFLLFAQLFGRGEQLPPIMETEDVKSANRLAVEEGNIGDVHLEVVHRGYRMDQVDDLLTALGEKYGFAPAISQLTENSVVLDTNVLTEGEATDGSNEAAHR
;
A
#
# COMPACT_ATOMS: atom_id res chain seq x y z
N MET A 1 -14.13 46.39 -33.47
CA MET A 1 -12.90 45.55 -33.36
C MET A 1 -12.32 45.46 -31.94
N LEU A 2 -13.00 45.93 -30.88
CA LEU A 2 -12.48 45.86 -29.51
C LEU A 2 -13.13 44.74 -28.68
N SER A 3 -14.36 44.36 -29.02
CA SER A 3 -15.13 43.29 -28.36
C SER A 3 -14.44 41.92 -28.39
N TRP A 4 -13.83 41.50 -29.51
CA TRP A 4 -13.13 40.22 -29.59
C TRP A 4 -11.88 40.16 -28.68
N ILE A 5 -11.18 41.29 -28.52
CA ILE A 5 -10.01 41.40 -27.65
C ILE A 5 -10.40 41.28 -26.18
N ILE A 6 -11.55 41.84 -25.79
CA ILE A 6 -12.08 41.67 -24.44
C ILE A 6 -12.43 40.21 -24.18
N LEU A 7 -13.02 39.51 -25.16
CA LEU A 7 -13.34 38.09 -25.01
C LEU A 7 -12.08 37.24 -24.78
N ILE A 8 -11.01 37.49 -25.53
CA ILE A 8 -9.74 36.78 -25.35
C ILE A 8 -9.16 37.00 -23.96
N ILE A 9 -9.17 38.26 -23.49
CA ILE A 9 -8.66 38.60 -22.15
C ILE A 9 -9.52 37.93 -21.07
N ALA A 10 -10.85 37.99 -21.20
CA ALA A 10 -11.77 37.37 -20.25
C ALA A 10 -11.56 35.84 -20.19
N THR A 11 -11.40 35.17 -21.33
CA THR A 11 -11.10 33.74 -21.39
C THR A 11 -9.75 33.42 -20.76
N ALA A 12 -8.70 34.20 -21.05
CA ALA A 12 -7.37 33.99 -20.46
C ALA A 12 -7.42 34.10 -18.93
N VAL A 13 -8.10 35.12 -18.39
CA VAL A 13 -8.29 35.28 -16.94
C VAL A 13 -9.07 34.10 -16.37
N PHE A 14 -10.13 33.66 -17.03
CA PHE A 14 -10.90 32.49 -16.59
C PHE A 14 -10.06 31.21 -16.55
N CYS A 15 -9.22 30.97 -17.56
CA CYS A 15 -8.30 29.82 -17.60
C CYS A 15 -7.29 29.87 -16.46
N VAL A 16 -6.69 31.04 -16.18
CA VAL A 16 -5.72 31.19 -15.09
C VAL A 16 -6.37 30.96 -13.74
N LEU A 17 -7.55 31.53 -13.51
CA LEU A 17 -8.31 31.32 -12.26
C LEU A 17 -8.69 29.85 -12.09
N GLY A 18 -9.19 29.21 -13.15
CA GLY A 18 -9.47 27.78 -13.15
C GLY A 18 -8.24 26.97 -12.80
N PHE A 19 -7.10 27.21 -13.48
CA PHE A 19 -5.85 26.52 -13.21
C PHE A 19 -5.37 26.71 -11.77
N LEU A 20 -5.45 27.93 -11.22
CA LEU A 20 -5.05 28.19 -9.84
C LEU A 20 -5.96 27.46 -8.83
N LEU A 21 -7.27 27.47 -9.06
CA LEU A 21 -8.23 26.74 -8.22
C LEU A 21 -8.00 25.24 -8.28
N PHE A 22 -7.80 24.69 -9.48
CA PHE A 22 -7.48 23.28 -9.66
C PHE A 22 -6.10 22.95 -9.09
N ALA A 23 -5.10 23.82 -9.19
CA ALA A 23 -3.79 23.59 -8.60
C ALA A 23 -3.82 23.61 -7.05
N GLN A 24 -4.75 24.37 -6.45
CA GLN A 24 -5.01 24.33 -5.01
C GLN A 24 -5.83 23.10 -4.62
N LEU A 25 -6.81 22.70 -5.44
CA LEU A 25 -7.72 21.57 -5.15
C LEU A 25 -7.07 20.21 -5.40
N PHE A 26 -6.31 20.05 -6.48
CA PHE A 26 -5.35 18.96 -6.69
C PHE A 26 -4.04 19.22 -5.94
N GLY A 27 -4.12 20.08 -4.91
CA GLY A 27 -3.03 20.58 -4.09
C GLY A 27 -1.99 19.52 -3.85
N ARG A 28 -0.76 19.80 -4.32
CA ARG A 28 0.44 18.98 -4.08
C ARG A 28 0.08 17.50 -4.12
N GLY A 29 -0.17 16.96 -5.32
CA GLY A 29 -0.28 15.52 -5.54
C GLY A 29 0.76 14.86 -4.66
N GLU A 30 0.27 14.08 -3.68
CA GLU A 30 0.82 13.95 -2.33
C GLU A 30 2.27 14.43 -2.21
N GLN A 31 2.55 15.31 -1.25
CA GLN A 31 3.86 15.27 -0.63
C GLN A 31 4.06 13.83 -0.15
N LEU A 32 4.57 12.99 -1.05
CA LEU A 32 5.11 11.70 -0.76
C LEU A 32 6.00 12.00 0.44
N PRO A 33 5.73 11.38 1.59
CA PRO A 33 6.64 11.44 2.71
C PRO A 33 8.04 11.30 2.13
N PRO A 34 8.97 12.23 2.41
CA PRO A 34 10.32 12.13 1.89
C PRO A 34 10.73 10.69 2.12
N ILE A 35 11.02 9.96 1.04
CA ILE A 35 11.39 8.55 1.11
C ILE A 35 12.57 8.55 2.07
N MET A 36 12.33 8.12 3.32
CA MET A 36 13.36 8.12 4.35
C MET A 36 14.53 7.36 3.74
N GLU A 37 15.72 7.97 3.75
CA GLU A 37 16.87 7.28 3.21
C GLU A 37 17.05 5.97 3.99
N THR A 38 17.52 4.91 3.34
CA THR A 38 17.68 3.58 3.97
C THR A 38 18.46 3.63 5.30
N GLU A 39 19.28 4.66 5.51
CA GLU A 39 19.99 4.93 6.77
C GLU A 39 19.05 5.38 7.90
N ASP A 40 18.03 6.20 7.58
CA ASP A 40 17.04 6.70 8.53
C ASP A 40 16.07 5.62 8.99
N VAL A 41 15.71 4.67 8.11
CA VAL A 41 14.85 3.54 8.49
C VAL A 41 15.51 2.67 9.56
N LYS A 42 16.84 2.48 9.49
CA LYS A 42 17.59 1.70 10.49
C LYS A 42 17.71 2.41 11.83
N SER A 43 17.87 3.74 11.83
CA SER A 43 17.97 4.53 13.05
C SER A 43 16.59 4.67 13.72
N ALA A 44 15.53 4.90 12.94
CA ALA A 44 14.15 4.92 13.39
C ALA A 44 13.73 3.59 14.02
N ASN A 45 14.03 2.46 13.37
CA ASN A 45 13.73 1.14 13.93
C ASN A 45 14.46 0.86 15.25
N ARG A 46 15.70 1.37 15.40
CA ARG A 46 16.45 1.22 16.66
C ARG A 46 15.78 2.03 17.78
N LEU A 47 15.39 3.26 17.50
CA LEU A 47 14.67 4.11 18.44
C LEU A 47 13.31 3.50 18.81
N ALA A 48 12.55 3.00 17.85
CA ALA A 48 11.27 2.33 18.09
C ALA A 48 11.42 1.10 19.01
N VAL A 49 12.51 0.33 18.85
CA VAL A 49 12.82 -0.80 19.74
C VAL A 49 13.23 -0.32 21.14
N GLU A 50 14.04 0.74 21.25
CA GLU A 50 14.44 1.33 22.54
C GLU A 50 13.24 1.90 23.32
N GLU A 51 12.29 2.51 22.61
CA GLU A 51 11.06 3.08 23.17
C GLU A 51 9.99 2.00 23.46
N GLY A 52 10.24 0.74 23.09
CA GLY A 52 9.32 -0.37 23.27
C GLY A 52 8.12 -0.35 22.31
N ASN A 53 8.14 0.51 21.30
CA ASN A 53 7.11 0.65 20.28
C ASN A 53 7.38 -0.28 19.09
N ILE A 54 7.23 -1.59 19.31
CA ILE A 54 7.53 -2.62 18.30
C ILE A 54 6.57 -2.53 17.08
N GLY A 55 5.40 -1.92 17.25
CA GLY A 55 4.43 -1.72 16.16
C GLY A 55 4.86 -0.67 15.13
N ASP A 56 5.87 0.14 15.43
CA ASP A 56 6.37 1.24 14.59
C ASP A 56 7.65 0.87 13.81
N VAL A 57 8.07 -0.40 13.89
CA VAL A 57 9.22 -0.92 13.16
C VAL A 57 8.85 -1.16 11.70
N HIS A 58 9.55 -0.49 10.78
CA HIS A 58 9.31 -0.58 9.35
C HIS A 58 10.52 -1.16 8.61
N LEU A 59 10.31 -2.22 7.82
CA LEU A 59 11.37 -2.83 7.00
C LEU A 59 11.22 -2.38 5.54
N GLU A 60 12.29 -1.81 4.98
CA GLU A 60 12.34 -1.44 3.56
C GLU A 60 12.45 -2.69 2.68
N VAL A 61 11.63 -2.75 1.61
CA VAL A 61 11.69 -3.82 0.61
C VAL A 61 12.63 -3.43 -0.53
N VAL A 62 13.82 -4.04 -0.57
CA VAL A 62 14.83 -3.82 -1.61
C VAL A 62 14.86 -4.96 -2.63
N HIS A 63 15.29 -4.67 -3.86
CA HIS A 63 15.32 -5.65 -4.96
C HIS A 63 16.16 -6.92 -4.68
N ARG A 64 17.14 -6.82 -3.76
CA ARG A 64 17.94 -7.96 -3.25
C ARG A 64 17.83 -8.04 -1.72
N GLY A 65 16.61 -8.13 -1.21
CA GLY A 65 16.32 -8.32 0.20
C GLY A 65 16.02 -9.77 0.55
N TYR A 66 15.89 -10.05 1.85
CA TYR A 66 15.22 -11.27 2.31
C TYR A 66 13.74 -11.22 1.94
N ARG A 67 13.13 -12.40 1.79
CA ARG A 67 11.70 -12.52 1.54
C ARG A 67 10.92 -12.14 2.80
N MET A 68 9.85 -11.37 2.63
CA MET A 68 8.98 -10.91 3.72
C MET A 68 8.44 -12.11 4.53
N ASP A 69 7.89 -13.12 3.85
CA ASP A 69 7.39 -14.36 4.47
C ASP A 69 8.44 -15.03 5.38
N GLN A 70 9.72 -15.07 4.96
CA GLN A 70 10.78 -15.71 5.74
C GLN A 70 11.17 -14.91 6.98
N VAL A 71 11.13 -13.58 6.88
CA VAL A 71 11.43 -12.68 7.99
C VAL A 71 10.28 -12.74 9.02
N ASP A 72 9.03 -12.75 8.55
CA ASP A 72 7.85 -12.81 9.40
C ASP A 72 7.77 -14.14 10.16
N ASP A 73 8.02 -15.28 9.49
CA ASP A 73 8.08 -16.60 10.12
C ASP A 73 9.19 -16.67 11.18
N LEU A 74 10.37 -16.10 10.87
CA LEU A 74 11.50 -16.07 11.80
C LEU A 74 11.18 -15.20 13.02
N LEU A 75 10.65 -13.99 12.83
CA LEU A 75 10.27 -13.09 13.91
C LEU A 75 9.18 -13.69 14.80
N THR A 76 8.21 -14.39 14.20
CA THR A 76 7.18 -15.12 14.94
C THR A 76 7.79 -16.21 15.81
N ALA A 77 8.66 -17.05 15.25
CA ALA A 77 9.34 -18.12 15.99
C ALA A 77 10.24 -17.57 17.12
N LEU A 78 10.94 -16.45 16.88
CA LEU A 78 11.71 -15.77 17.93
C LEU A 78 10.78 -15.17 18.99
N GLY A 79 9.66 -14.57 18.61
CA GLY A 79 8.65 -14.02 19.52
C GLY A 79 8.06 -15.07 20.45
N GLU A 80 7.73 -16.25 19.90
CA GLU A 80 7.27 -17.41 20.68
C GLU A 80 8.34 -17.90 21.66
N LYS A 81 9.60 -17.97 21.21
CA LYS A 81 10.71 -18.50 22.02
C LYS A 81 11.14 -17.54 23.14
N TYR A 82 11.16 -16.24 22.88
CA TYR A 82 11.69 -15.22 23.78
C TYR A 82 10.62 -14.35 24.45
N GLY A 83 9.33 -14.60 24.17
CA GLY A 83 8.21 -14.02 24.90
C GLY A 83 7.87 -12.57 24.54
N PHE A 84 8.19 -12.11 23.33
CA PHE A 84 7.79 -10.78 22.83
C PHE A 84 6.62 -10.84 21.84
N ALA A 85 5.79 -11.90 21.95
CA ALA A 85 4.66 -12.18 21.07
C ALA A 85 3.88 -10.89 20.73
N PRO A 86 3.81 -10.52 19.44
CA PRO A 86 3.18 -9.28 19.06
C PRO A 86 1.68 -9.40 19.36
N ALA A 87 1.11 -8.38 19.97
CA ALA A 87 -0.33 -8.27 20.24
C ALA A 87 -1.14 -8.06 18.95
N ILE A 88 -0.91 -8.88 17.91
CA ILE A 88 -1.65 -8.88 16.64
C ILE A 88 -3.10 -9.35 16.86
N SER A 89 -3.37 -10.02 17.98
CA SER A 89 -4.70 -10.56 18.31
C SER A 89 -5.78 -9.49 18.51
N GLN A 90 -5.45 -8.20 18.72
CA GLN A 90 -6.47 -7.16 18.98
C GLN A 90 -6.95 -6.39 17.73
N LEU A 91 -6.32 -6.58 16.56
CA LEU A 91 -6.78 -5.96 15.31
C LEU A 91 -7.64 -6.91 14.46
N THR A 92 -7.59 -8.22 14.73
CA THR A 92 -8.39 -9.21 13.99
C THR A 92 -9.85 -9.27 14.48
N GLU A 93 -10.15 -8.86 15.72
CA GLU A 93 -11.53 -8.87 16.24
C GLU A 93 -12.44 -7.77 15.66
N ASN A 94 -11.88 -6.73 15.02
CA ASN A 94 -12.65 -5.61 14.44
C ASN A 94 -12.58 -5.50 12.91
N SER A 95 -11.88 -6.41 12.20
CA SER A 95 -11.99 -6.48 10.74
C SER A 95 -13.19 -7.33 10.37
N VAL A 96 -14.32 -6.64 10.29
CA VAL A 96 -15.49 -6.92 9.46
C VAL A 96 -15.31 -8.13 8.55
N VAL A 97 -16.11 -9.15 8.84
CA VAL A 97 -16.47 -10.25 7.95
C VAL A 97 -16.73 -9.68 6.54
N LEU A 98 -15.76 -9.82 5.64
CA LEU A 98 -16.03 -9.78 4.20
C LEU A 98 -16.63 -11.13 3.86
N ASP A 99 -17.96 -11.14 3.80
CA ASP A 99 -18.80 -12.27 3.42
C ASP A 99 -18.22 -13.00 2.21
N THR A 100 -17.79 -14.24 2.47
CA THR A 100 -17.54 -15.23 1.45
C THR A 100 -18.88 -15.85 1.08
N ASN A 101 -19.54 -15.40 -0.01
CA ASN A 101 -20.26 -16.33 -0.88
C ASN A 101 -20.81 -15.74 -2.19
N VAL A 102 -20.80 -16.62 -3.20
CA VAL A 102 -21.59 -16.61 -4.46
C VAL A 102 -21.05 -15.78 -5.63
N LEU A 103 -20.19 -16.42 -6.45
CA LEU A 103 -20.53 -16.73 -7.86
C LEU A 103 -19.77 -18.03 -8.26
N THR A 104 -20.43 -19.16 -8.04
CA THR A 104 -20.16 -20.44 -8.70
C THR A 104 -20.94 -20.45 -10.02
N GLU A 105 -20.28 -20.29 -11.16
CA GLU A 105 -20.76 -20.78 -12.46
C GLU A 105 -19.59 -20.79 -13.46
N GLY A 106 -19.22 -21.96 -13.99
CA GLY A 106 -18.18 -22.05 -15.02
C GLY A 106 -17.47 -23.39 -15.16
N GLU A 107 -18.24 -24.48 -15.34
CA GLU A 107 -17.90 -25.63 -16.19
C GLU A 107 -16.68 -26.52 -15.85
N ALA A 108 -16.97 -27.67 -15.24
CA ALA A 108 -16.13 -28.86 -15.33
C ALA A 108 -16.23 -29.44 -16.75
N THR A 109 -15.11 -29.47 -17.49
CA THR A 109 -14.96 -30.38 -18.63
C THR A 109 -14.19 -31.61 -18.17
N ASP A 110 -14.94 -32.59 -17.68
CA ASP A 110 -14.54 -33.99 -17.69
C ASP A 110 -14.70 -34.51 -19.12
N GLY A 111 -13.62 -35.02 -19.70
CA GLY A 111 -13.53 -35.29 -21.13
C GLY A 111 -12.38 -36.22 -21.49
N SER A 112 -12.50 -37.46 -21.02
CA SER A 112 -11.99 -38.68 -21.69
C SER A 112 -10.49 -39.00 -21.58
N ASN A 113 -10.18 -39.84 -20.58
CA ASN A 113 -9.16 -40.89 -20.70
C ASN A 113 -9.77 -42.11 -21.44
N GLU A 114 -9.32 -42.39 -22.66
CA GLU A 114 -9.34 -43.69 -23.36
C GLU A 114 -8.31 -43.59 -24.51
N ALA A 115 -7.43 -44.53 -24.84
CA ALA A 115 -6.92 -45.77 -24.25
C ALA A 115 -5.73 -46.24 -25.13
N ALA A 116 -4.87 -47.06 -24.53
CA ALA A 116 -4.16 -48.20 -25.13
C ALA A 116 -3.00 -48.02 -26.15
N HIS A 117 -1.85 -48.58 -25.73
CA HIS A 117 -1.00 -49.52 -26.50
C HIS A 117 -0.89 -49.35 -28.03
N ARG A 118 0.25 -48.83 -28.51
CA ARG A 118 1.21 -49.58 -29.35
C ARG A 118 2.49 -48.80 -29.61
#